data_AF-A0A0B8WEY7-F1
#
_entry.id   AF-A0A0B8WEY7-F1
#
_cell.length_a   1.000
_cell.length_b   1.000
_cell.length_c   1.000
_cell.angle_alpha   90.00
_cell.angle_beta   90.00
_cell.angle_gamma   90.00
#
_symmetry.space_group_name_H-M   'P 1'
#
loop_
_entity.id
_entity.type
_entity.pdbx_description
1 polymer ?
#
loop_
_entity_poly.entity_id
_entity_poly.type
_entity_poly.pdbx_seq_one_letter_code
_entity_poly.pdbx_strand_id
1 'polypeptide(L)'
;MKKIFLIAFFLPAISSGQNIVLQSPSANPVEYENSIDRNPDTQSWIHYLEKSLQSNSSQEDRFLKLGDDFPEHTDRVLISLKELQQQAPMTLISLRFARDLSEKALAQNLSPADKKEFQHLYCKGVVLLNEGPARFPCSTEYISLAKLAKKYSFHKVVLIESVPVPLNEKSALELSPQTAYHWTLASNSHTPVRFYGTYNQLMNQHFVSEPAVEGSCGQFSHRLDDFDILHRASVFFDTSCMQRLKQDEIKKSWVTEKKTWLYIAGAMALGGLVYSLKDKEVTVNTLLK
;
A
#
# COMPACT_ATOMS: atom_id res chain seq x y z
N MET A 1 -44.55 34.07 -12.43
CA MET A 1 -43.16 33.58 -12.44
C MET A 1 -43.10 32.26 -11.66
N LYS A 2 -42.94 31.12 -12.33
CA LYS A 2 -42.82 29.80 -11.67
C LYS A 2 -41.35 29.48 -11.48
N LYS A 3 -40.88 29.40 -10.24
CA LYS A 3 -39.52 28.97 -9.90
C LYS A 3 -39.49 27.44 -9.91
N ILE A 4 -38.75 26.86 -10.84
CA ILE A 4 -38.44 25.43 -10.87
C ILE A 4 -37.22 25.23 -9.97
N PHE A 5 -37.41 24.53 -8.86
CA PHE A 5 -36.30 24.03 -8.05
C PHE A 5 -35.78 22.74 -8.69
N LEU A 6 -34.61 22.81 -9.32
CA LEU A 6 -33.84 21.65 -9.74
C LEU A 6 -33.16 21.05 -8.51
N ILE A 7 -33.79 20.06 -7.90
CA ILE A 7 -33.15 19.21 -6.89
C ILE A 7 -32.25 18.26 -7.67
N ALA A 8 -30.96 18.60 -7.76
CA ALA A 8 -29.94 17.67 -8.21
C ALA A 8 -29.80 16.57 -7.14
N PHE A 9 -30.40 15.41 -7.39
CA PHE A 9 -30.04 14.20 -6.68
C PHE A 9 -28.61 13.85 -7.07
N PHE A 10 -27.64 14.28 -6.25
CA PHE A 10 -26.37 13.60 -6.15
C PHE A 10 -26.67 12.21 -5.59
N LEU A 11 -26.95 11.24 -6.47
CA LEU A 11 -26.76 9.84 -6.15
C LEU A 11 -25.28 9.71 -5.85
N PRO A 12 -24.83 9.49 -4.59
CA PRO A 12 -23.46 9.05 -4.40
C PRO A 12 -23.35 7.78 -5.24
N ALA A 13 -22.41 7.75 -6.18
CA ALA A 13 -22.05 6.52 -6.86
C ALA A 13 -21.74 5.53 -5.74
N ILE A 14 -22.65 4.59 -5.51
CA ILE A 14 -22.39 3.43 -4.67
C ILE A 14 -21.30 2.72 -5.46
N SER A 15 -20.06 2.99 -5.10
CA SER A 15 -18.92 2.16 -5.46
C SER A 15 -19.33 0.76 -5.02
N SER A 16 -19.79 -0.05 -5.97
CA SER A 16 -20.03 -1.47 -5.76
C SER A 16 -18.66 -2.06 -5.47
N GLY A 17 -18.32 -2.18 -4.19
CA GLY A 17 -17.04 -2.71 -3.77
C GLY A 17 -16.88 -4.11 -4.35
N GLN A 18 -16.08 -4.26 -5.40
CA GLN A 18 -15.80 -5.55 -6.04
C GLN A 18 -15.40 -6.58 -4.96
N ASN A 19 -15.97 -7.78 -5.04
CA ASN A 19 -15.69 -8.90 -4.15
C ASN A 19 -14.26 -9.38 -4.41
N ILE A 20 -13.44 -9.46 -3.36
CA ILE A 20 -12.04 -9.87 -3.46
C ILE A 20 -12.01 -11.39 -3.34
N VAL A 21 -11.38 -12.10 -4.28
CA VAL A 21 -11.37 -13.56 -4.24
C VAL A 21 -9.94 -14.06 -4.01
N LEU A 22 -9.72 -14.71 -2.88
CA LEU A 22 -8.49 -15.44 -2.58
C LEU A 22 -8.58 -16.86 -3.11
N GLN A 23 -7.47 -17.38 -3.59
CA GLN A 23 -7.33 -18.76 -4.00
C GLN A 23 -6.90 -19.60 -2.79
N SER A 24 -7.61 -20.68 -2.45
CA SER A 24 -7.07 -21.67 -1.53
C SER A 24 -5.78 -22.29 -2.11
N PRO A 25 -4.73 -22.57 -1.32
CA PRO A 25 -3.53 -23.24 -1.82
C PRO A 25 -3.80 -24.59 -2.51
N SER A 26 -4.90 -25.26 -2.15
CA SER A 26 -5.33 -26.52 -2.77
C SER A 26 -6.14 -26.34 -4.06
N ALA A 27 -6.60 -25.13 -4.37
CA ALA A 27 -7.45 -24.87 -5.52
C ALA A 27 -6.67 -24.88 -6.84
N ASN A 28 -7.31 -25.35 -7.91
CA ASN A 28 -6.72 -25.34 -9.24
C ASN A 28 -6.58 -23.88 -9.75
N PRO A 29 -5.36 -23.41 -10.11
CA PRO A 29 -5.16 -22.04 -10.59
C PRO A 29 -5.94 -21.70 -11.86
N VAL A 30 -6.11 -22.65 -12.78
CA VAL A 30 -6.82 -22.41 -14.05
C VAL A 30 -8.32 -22.26 -13.80
N GLU A 31 -8.89 -23.08 -12.92
CA GLU A 31 -10.29 -22.94 -12.53
C GLU A 31 -10.55 -21.64 -11.76
N TYR A 32 -9.60 -21.23 -10.92
CA TYR A 32 -9.64 -19.96 -10.22
C TYR A 32 -9.72 -18.79 -11.22
N GLU A 33 -8.77 -18.67 -12.15
CA GLU A 33 -8.76 -17.56 -13.12
C GLU A 33 -10.04 -17.56 -13.97
N ASN A 34 -10.49 -18.73 -14.44
CA ASN A 34 -11.76 -18.86 -15.16
C ASN A 34 -12.97 -18.41 -14.33
N SER A 35 -12.93 -18.61 -13.01
CA SER A 35 -14.00 -18.16 -12.10
C SER A 35 -14.01 -16.63 -11.97
N ILE A 36 -12.83 -16.01 -11.87
CA ILE A 36 -12.71 -14.54 -11.83
C ILE A 36 -13.21 -13.92 -13.14
N ASP A 37 -12.75 -14.44 -14.28
CA ASP A 37 -13.09 -13.91 -15.61
C ASP A 37 -14.60 -13.98 -15.92
N ARG A 38 -15.30 -14.98 -15.37
CA ARG A 38 -16.75 -15.16 -15.56
C ARG A 38 -17.59 -14.27 -14.65
N ASN A 39 -17.01 -13.70 -13.59
CA ASN A 39 -17.73 -12.92 -12.59
C ASN A 39 -17.19 -11.48 -12.52
N PRO A 40 -17.78 -10.52 -13.27
CA PRO A 40 -17.25 -9.15 -13.39
C PRO A 40 -17.25 -8.36 -12.08
N ASP A 41 -18.06 -8.77 -11.11
CA ASP A 41 -18.12 -8.19 -9.76
C ASP A 41 -17.00 -8.68 -8.84
N THR A 42 -16.17 -9.62 -9.31
CA THR A 42 -15.04 -10.17 -8.56
C THR A 42 -13.71 -9.63 -9.07
N GLN A 43 -12.72 -9.60 -8.18
CA GLN A 43 -11.33 -9.33 -8.54
C GLN A 43 -10.41 -10.28 -7.78
N SER A 44 -9.29 -10.64 -8.41
CA SER A 44 -8.26 -11.45 -7.76
C SER A 44 -7.60 -10.69 -6.62
N TRP A 45 -7.01 -11.43 -5.69
CA TRP A 45 -6.28 -10.86 -4.57
C TRP A 45 -5.06 -10.05 -5.02
N ILE A 46 -4.33 -10.53 -6.03
CA ILE A 46 -3.23 -9.79 -6.65
C ILE A 46 -3.73 -8.45 -7.21
N HIS A 47 -4.82 -8.44 -7.97
CA HIS A 47 -5.36 -7.21 -8.57
C HIS A 47 -5.82 -6.18 -7.53
N TYR A 48 -6.41 -6.66 -6.44
CA TYR A 48 -6.72 -5.80 -5.30
C TYR A 48 -5.45 -5.17 -4.70
N LEU A 49 -4.40 -5.98 -4.48
CA LEU A 49 -3.13 -5.49 -3.94
C LEU A 49 -2.51 -4.43 -4.86
N GLU A 50 -2.49 -4.67 -6.17
CA GLU A 50 -2.03 -3.71 -7.19
C GLU A 50 -2.76 -2.38 -7.09
N LYS A 51 -4.10 -2.40 -7.11
CA LYS A 51 -4.91 -1.18 -6.96
C LYS A 51 -4.65 -0.47 -5.63
N SER A 52 -4.57 -1.23 -4.54
CA SER A 52 -4.38 -0.66 -3.19
C SER A 52 -3.04 0.07 -3.06
N LEU A 53 -1.99 -0.45 -3.70
CA LEU A 53 -0.67 0.18 -3.70
C LEU A 53 -0.57 1.37 -4.66
N GLN A 54 -1.41 1.42 -5.69
CA GLN A 54 -1.50 2.57 -6.59
C GLN A 54 -2.32 3.71 -6.00
N SER A 55 -3.12 3.47 -4.96
CA SER A 55 -3.94 4.49 -4.30
C SER A 55 -3.42 4.82 -2.90
N ASN A 56 -2.79 5.97 -2.73
CA ASN A 56 -2.39 6.47 -1.41
C ASN A 56 -2.48 8.00 -1.35
N SER A 57 -3.71 8.52 -1.30
CA SER A 57 -3.94 9.97 -1.36
C SER A 57 -3.22 10.75 -0.25
N SER A 58 -3.15 10.19 0.96
CA SER A 58 -2.43 10.82 2.08
C SER A 58 -0.93 10.97 1.81
N GLN A 59 -0.32 9.95 1.21
CA GLN A 59 1.09 10.03 0.82
C GLN A 59 1.28 10.98 -0.37
N GLU A 60 0.38 10.94 -1.36
CA GLU A 60 0.41 11.83 -2.53
C GLU A 60 0.30 13.30 -2.13
N ASP A 61 -0.64 13.64 -1.25
CA ASP A 61 -0.80 15.00 -0.71
C ASP A 61 0.48 15.48 0.00
N ARG A 62 1.16 14.58 0.71
CA ARG A 62 2.44 14.90 1.37
C ARG A 62 3.57 15.07 0.37
N PHE A 63 3.61 14.27 -0.72
CA PHE A 63 4.57 14.48 -1.81
C PHE A 63 4.36 15.83 -2.47
N LEU A 64 3.13 16.15 -2.87
CA LEU A 64 2.83 17.36 -3.63
C LEU A 64 3.16 18.64 -2.84
N LYS A 65 2.93 18.64 -1.51
CA LYS A 65 3.32 19.76 -0.62
C LYS A 65 4.82 20.04 -0.59
N LEU A 66 5.67 19.06 -0.89
CA LEU A 66 7.12 19.31 -0.99
C LEU A 66 7.47 20.21 -2.17
N GLY A 67 6.58 20.34 -3.15
CA GLY A 67 6.74 21.27 -4.25
C GLY A 67 6.65 22.73 -3.81
N ASP A 68 5.90 23.01 -2.73
CA ASP A 68 5.72 24.36 -2.20
C ASP A 68 6.97 24.85 -1.44
N ASP A 69 7.73 23.93 -0.84
CA ASP A 69 8.97 24.21 -0.10
C ASP A 69 10.23 24.23 -1.00
N PHE A 70 10.09 23.85 -2.27
CA PHE A 70 11.18 23.76 -3.22
C PHE A 70 11.18 24.96 -4.18
N PRO A 71 12.33 25.63 -4.41
CA PRO A 71 13.69 25.21 -4.06
C PRO A 71 14.25 25.75 -2.73
N GLU A 72 13.54 26.64 -2.03
CA GLU A 72 14.08 27.39 -0.88
C GLU A 72 14.59 26.51 0.27
N HIS A 73 14.03 25.31 0.44
CA HIS A 73 14.35 24.39 1.53
C HIS A 73 14.72 22.99 1.03
N THR A 74 15.62 22.90 0.05
CA THR A 74 16.01 21.65 -0.62
C THR A 74 16.49 20.55 0.33
N ASP A 75 17.18 20.91 1.42
CA ASP A 75 17.62 19.99 2.48
C ASP A 75 16.44 19.36 3.23
N ARG A 76 15.44 20.17 3.64
CA ARG A 76 14.21 19.69 4.29
C ARG A 76 13.35 18.86 3.35
N VAL A 77 13.29 19.27 2.08
CA VAL A 77 12.61 18.52 1.02
C VAL A 77 13.24 17.14 0.88
N LEU A 78 14.57 17.04 0.83
CA LEU A 78 15.25 15.75 0.71
C LEU A 78 15.01 14.82 1.91
N ILE A 79 15.02 15.36 3.13
CA ILE A 79 14.71 14.60 4.35
C ILE A 79 13.28 14.07 4.28
N SER A 80 12.32 14.93 3.94
CA SER A 80 10.91 14.57 3.85
C SER A 80 10.64 13.54 2.74
N LEU A 81 11.32 13.67 1.59
CA LEU A 81 11.27 12.67 0.52
C LEU A 81 11.72 11.32 1.05
N LYS A 82 12.88 11.24 1.71
CA LYS A 82 13.42 9.99 2.27
C LYS A 82 12.47 9.35 3.27
N GLU A 83 11.90 10.12 4.18
CA GLU A 83 10.92 9.64 5.14
C GLU A 83 9.67 9.08 4.45
N LEU A 84 9.12 9.83 3.48
CA LEU A 84 7.97 9.38 2.69
C LEU A 84 8.26 8.11 1.90
N GLN A 85 9.47 7.97 1.35
CA GLN A 85 9.90 6.76 0.65
C GLN A 85 9.95 5.57 1.59
N GLN A 86 10.42 5.73 2.83
CA GLN A 86 10.57 4.62 3.76
C GLN A 86 9.22 4.16 4.33
N GLN A 87 8.25 5.07 4.46
CA GLN A 87 6.96 4.79 5.08
C GLN A 87 6.05 3.89 4.24
N ALA A 88 6.02 4.08 2.91
CA ALA A 88 5.12 3.32 2.05
C ALA A 88 5.62 3.28 0.59
N PRO A 89 5.20 2.28 -0.20
CA PRO A 89 5.48 2.20 -1.63
C PRO A 89 4.98 3.43 -2.38
N MET A 90 5.75 3.92 -3.35
CA MET A 90 5.36 5.08 -4.15
C MET A 90 4.31 4.73 -5.19
N THR A 91 3.23 5.51 -5.23
CA THR A 91 2.28 5.52 -6.36
C THR A 91 2.94 6.01 -7.65
N LEU A 92 2.31 5.76 -8.80
CA LEU A 92 2.80 6.30 -10.09
C LEU A 92 2.90 7.83 -10.08
N ILE A 93 1.95 8.50 -9.42
CA ILE A 93 1.96 9.96 -9.26
C ILE A 93 3.16 10.38 -8.40
N SER A 94 3.35 9.72 -7.26
CA SER A 94 4.50 9.99 -6.37
C SER A 94 5.84 9.75 -7.07
N LEU A 95 5.96 8.70 -7.90
CA LEU A 95 7.16 8.41 -8.69
C LEU A 95 7.46 9.51 -9.70
N ARG A 96 6.45 9.97 -10.45
CA ARG A 96 6.59 11.06 -11.44
C ARG A 96 6.99 12.36 -10.75
N PHE A 97 6.29 12.71 -9.67
CA PHE A 97 6.62 13.89 -8.88
C PHE A 97 8.05 13.83 -8.32
N ALA A 98 8.44 12.71 -7.70
CA ALA A 98 9.78 12.55 -7.16
C ALA A 98 10.87 12.61 -8.24
N ARG A 99 10.60 12.07 -9.44
CA ARG A 99 11.48 12.20 -10.60
C ARG A 99 11.66 13.65 -11.00
N ASP A 100 10.56 14.37 -11.25
CA ASP A 100 10.59 15.75 -11.75
C ASP A 100 11.23 16.70 -10.73
N LEU A 101 10.91 16.53 -9.45
CA LEU A 101 11.51 17.30 -8.36
C LEU A 101 13.01 17.03 -8.26
N SER A 102 13.42 15.76 -8.32
CA SER A 102 14.84 15.38 -8.31
C SER A 102 15.59 15.89 -9.53
N GLU A 103 14.96 15.88 -10.71
CA GLU A 103 15.53 16.41 -11.93
C GLU A 103 15.81 17.92 -11.80
N LYS A 104 14.86 18.68 -11.24
CA LYS A 104 15.03 20.11 -10.95
C LYS A 104 16.12 20.35 -9.89
N ALA A 105 16.20 19.50 -8.86
CA ALA A 105 17.21 19.60 -7.81
C ALA A 105 18.62 19.34 -8.35
N LEU A 106 18.79 18.31 -9.19
CA LEU A 106 20.08 17.94 -9.79
C LEU A 106 20.66 19.02 -10.72
N ALA A 107 19.83 19.92 -11.24
CA ALA A 107 20.26 21.08 -12.01
C ALA A 107 20.83 22.22 -11.15
N GLN A 108 20.70 22.15 -9.81
CA GLN A 108 21.21 23.14 -8.88
C GLN A 108 22.60 22.78 -8.34
N ASN A 109 23.25 23.74 -7.68
CA ASN A 109 24.49 23.50 -6.95
C ASN A 109 24.20 22.87 -5.59
N LEU A 110 24.15 21.53 -5.57
CA LEU A 110 23.95 20.73 -4.36
C LEU A 110 25.27 20.24 -3.76
N SER A 111 25.25 19.91 -2.47
CA SER A 111 26.35 19.16 -1.86
C SER A 111 26.52 17.79 -2.55
N PRO A 112 27.73 17.19 -2.56
CA PRO A 112 27.93 15.88 -3.16
C PRO A 112 27.03 14.79 -2.56
N ALA A 113 26.72 14.89 -1.26
CA ALA A 113 25.85 13.95 -0.56
C ALA A 113 24.39 14.10 -1.04
N ASP A 114 23.86 15.32 -1.07
CA ASP A 114 22.48 15.56 -1.49
C ASP A 114 22.29 15.23 -2.97
N LYS A 115 23.27 15.58 -3.81
CA LYS A 115 23.29 15.24 -5.23
C LYS A 115 23.17 13.73 -5.44
N LYS A 116 23.88 12.92 -4.65
CA LYS A 116 23.81 11.46 -4.74
C LYS A 116 22.41 10.94 -4.41
N GLU A 117 21.77 11.51 -3.39
CA GLU A 117 20.44 11.08 -2.96
C GLU A 117 19.37 11.46 -3.97
N PHE A 118 19.37 12.70 -4.46
CA PHE A 118 18.48 13.10 -5.56
C PHE A 118 18.75 12.28 -6.83
N GLN A 119 20.00 11.89 -7.10
CA GLN A 119 20.31 10.99 -8.21
C GLN A 119 19.66 9.62 -8.03
N HIS A 120 19.68 9.04 -6.83
CA HIS A 120 19.02 7.77 -6.56
C HIS A 120 17.49 7.86 -6.74
N LEU A 121 16.88 8.96 -6.26
CA LEU A 121 15.45 9.23 -6.42
C LEU A 121 15.06 9.41 -7.89
N TYR A 122 15.83 10.21 -8.62
CA TYR A 122 15.64 10.43 -10.05
C TYR A 122 15.74 9.10 -10.82
N CYS A 123 16.78 8.31 -10.56
CA CYS A 123 16.96 7.03 -11.23
C CYS A 123 15.90 5.99 -10.86
N LYS A 124 15.39 6.00 -9.62
CA LYS A 124 14.22 5.19 -9.25
C LYS A 124 13.04 5.49 -10.18
N GLY A 125 12.69 6.77 -10.29
CA GLY A 125 11.56 7.21 -11.13
C GLY A 125 11.78 6.91 -12.60
N VAL A 126 12.95 7.22 -13.15
CA VAL A 126 13.29 6.95 -14.56
C VAL A 126 13.14 5.46 -14.90
N VAL A 127 13.72 4.59 -14.09
CA VAL A 127 13.78 3.17 -14.40
C VAL A 127 12.42 2.48 -14.23
N LEU A 128 11.64 2.87 -13.22
CA LEU A 128 10.32 2.28 -12.98
C LEU A 128 9.24 2.83 -13.91
N LEU A 129 9.27 4.12 -14.24
CA LEU A 129 8.28 4.73 -15.13
C LEU A 129 8.59 4.45 -16.60
N ASN A 130 9.88 4.41 -16.97
CA ASN A 130 10.34 4.29 -18.35
C ASN A 130 9.69 5.31 -19.31
N GLU A 131 9.49 6.54 -18.82
CA GLU A 131 8.81 7.62 -19.53
C GLU A 131 9.81 8.65 -20.10
N GLY A 132 10.15 8.54 -21.38
CA GLY A 132 10.98 9.53 -22.06
C GLY A 132 12.48 9.47 -21.72
N PRO A 133 13.28 10.37 -22.32
CA PRO A 133 14.73 10.31 -22.18
C PRO A 133 15.19 10.71 -20.78
N ALA A 134 16.19 9.99 -20.26
CA ALA A 134 16.87 10.35 -19.03
C ALA A 134 17.85 11.52 -19.29
N ARG A 135 17.67 12.65 -18.59
CA ARG A 135 18.59 13.80 -18.64
C ARG A 135 19.88 13.58 -17.88
N PHE A 136 19.82 12.83 -16.78
CA PHE A 136 20.97 12.45 -15.97
C PHE A 136 21.26 10.96 -16.12
N PRO A 137 22.53 10.53 -16.14
CA PRO A 137 22.89 9.12 -16.30
C PRO A 137 22.46 8.30 -15.07
N CYS A 138 21.84 7.15 -15.31
CA CYS A 138 21.47 6.20 -14.27
C CYS A 138 22.25 4.91 -14.45
N SER A 139 22.94 4.47 -13.39
CA SER A 139 23.51 3.13 -13.36
C SER A 139 22.37 2.14 -13.20
N THR A 140 22.23 1.22 -14.15
CA THR A 140 21.25 0.14 -14.11
C THR A 140 21.94 -1.21 -14.17
N GLU A 141 21.31 -2.21 -13.56
CA GLU A 141 21.70 -3.61 -13.63
C GLU A 141 20.48 -4.45 -14.01
N TYR A 142 20.70 -5.46 -14.85
CA TYR A 142 19.67 -6.46 -15.16
C TYR A 142 19.50 -7.41 -13.98
N ILE A 143 18.32 -7.38 -13.37
CA ILE A 143 17.92 -8.33 -12.35
C ILE A 143 17.12 -9.48 -12.98
N SER A 144 17.41 -10.70 -12.52
CA SER A 144 16.76 -11.91 -13.02
C SER A 144 15.47 -12.19 -12.25
N LEU A 145 14.32 -11.97 -12.89
CA LEU A 145 13.02 -12.31 -12.30
C LEU A 145 12.86 -13.82 -12.14
N ALA A 146 13.55 -14.62 -12.95
CA ALA A 146 13.59 -16.08 -12.79
C ALA A 146 14.23 -16.52 -11.45
N LYS A 147 15.30 -15.84 -11.00
CA LYS A 147 15.89 -16.13 -9.67
C LYS A 147 14.91 -15.78 -8.55
N LEU A 148 14.19 -14.68 -8.70
CA LEU A 148 13.18 -14.25 -7.75
C LEU A 148 11.99 -15.24 -7.72
N ALA A 149 11.48 -15.64 -8.87
CA ALA A 149 10.43 -16.65 -9.03
C ALA A 149 10.84 -18.00 -8.43
N LYS A 150 12.10 -18.43 -8.62
CA LYS A 150 12.61 -19.66 -8.02
C LYS A 150 12.65 -19.59 -6.49
N LYS A 151 13.04 -18.44 -5.94
CA LYS A 151 13.12 -18.24 -4.48
C LYS A 151 11.73 -18.12 -3.84
N TYR A 152 10.79 -17.49 -4.52
CA TYR A 152 9.42 -17.25 -4.07
C TYR A 152 8.43 -17.92 -5.03
N SER A 153 8.45 -19.24 -5.08
CA SER A 153 7.75 -20.06 -6.10
C SER A 153 6.22 -19.95 -6.08
N PHE A 154 5.65 -19.49 -4.97
CA PHE A 154 4.20 -19.31 -4.82
C PHE A 154 3.70 -17.96 -5.31
N HIS A 155 4.60 -16.99 -5.53
CA HIS A 155 4.27 -15.64 -5.96
C HIS A 155 4.30 -15.53 -7.48
N LYS A 156 3.34 -14.77 -8.03
CA LYS A 156 3.13 -14.63 -9.48
C LYS A 156 3.51 -13.25 -10.00
N VAL A 157 3.44 -12.24 -9.13
CA VAL A 157 3.75 -10.86 -9.45
C VAL A 157 4.67 -10.31 -8.36
N VAL A 158 5.63 -9.48 -8.75
CA VAL A 158 6.33 -8.59 -7.84
C VAL A 158 5.92 -7.16 -8.16
N LEU A 159 5.46 -6.43 -7.16
CA LEU A 159 5.29 -4.99 -7.27
C LEU A 159 6.54 -4.31 -6.75
N ILE A 160 7.12 -3.44 -7.57
CA ILE A 160 8.24 -2.59 -7.20
C ILE A 160 7.71 -1.18 -7.07
N GLU A 161 7.72 -0.66 -5.85
CA GLU A 161 6.85 0.44 -5.45
C GLU A 161 5.38 0.05 -5.72
N SER A 162 4.68 0.76 -6.61
CA SER A 162 3.33 0.42 -7.08
C SER A 162 3.29 -0.19 -8.49
N VAL A 163 4.45 -0.46 -9.11
CA VAL A 163 4.55 -0.95 -10.48
C VAL A 163 4.55 -2.48 -10.49
N PRO A 164 3.50 -3.14 -11.02
CA PRO A 164 3.46 -4.60 -11.07
C PRO A 164 4.34 -5.14 -12.19
N VAL A 165 5.09 -6.19 -11.87
CA VAL A 165 5.94 -6.92 -12.81
C VAL A 165 5.64 -8.42 -12.66
N PRO A 166 5.10 -9.07 -13.70
CA PRO A 166 4.87 -10.51 -13.69
C PRO A 166 6.19 -11.28 -13.52
N LEU A 167 6.17 -12.32 -12.68
CA LEU A 167 7.31 -13.22 -12.45
C LEU A 167 7.38 -14.38 -13.47
N ASN A 168 6.69 -14.25 -14.61
CA ASN A 168 6.71 -15.28 -15.64
C ASN A 168 8.11 -15.48 -16.23
N GLU A 169 8.40 -16.72 -16.62
CA GLU A 169 9.78 -17.13 -16.93
C GLU A 169 10.32 -16.41 -18.18
N LYS A 170 11.53 -15.82 -18.01
CA LYS A 170 12.42 -15.19 -19.02
C LYS A 170 12.39 -13.66 -19.13
N SER A 171 11.78 -12.95 -18.21
CA SER A 171 11.92 -11.49 -18.11
C SER A 171 13.12 -11.09 -17.23
N ALA A 172 13.85 -10.07 -17.68
CA ALA A 172 14.82 -9.33 -16.87
C ALA A 172 14.28 -7.91 -16.70
N LEU A 173 14.51 -7.33 -15.52
CA LEU A 173 14.15 -5.95 -15.25
C LEU A 173 15.45 -5.18 -15.03
N GLU A 174 15.58 -4.02 -15.65
CA GLU A 174 16.65 -3.09 -15.33
C GLU A 174 16.28 -2.32 -14.07
N LEU A 175 17.18 -2.25 -13.10
CA LEU A 175 17.00 -1.47 -11.86
C LEU A 175 18.29 -0.77 -11.48
N SER A 176 18.18 0.38 -10.81
CA SER A 176 19.37 0.96 -10.14
C SER A 176 19.79 0.10 -8.95
N PRO A 177 21.02 -0.44 -8.92
CA PRO A 177 21.45 -1.43 -7.93
C PRO A 177 21.66 -0.85 -6.52
N GLN A 178 21.93 0.46 -6.43
CA GLN A 178 22.18 1.17 -5.17
C GLN A 178 20.91 1.81 -4.60
N THR A 179 19.81 1.76 -5.33
CA THR A 179 18.52 2.33 -4.91
C THR A 179 17.74 1.30 -4.10
N ALA A 180 17.20 1.72 -2.95
CA ALA A 180 16.23 0.93 -2.19
C ALA A 180 14.83 1.10 -2.79
N TYR A 181 14.08 0.01 -2.89
CA TYR A 181 12.71 -0.02 -3.38
C TYR A 181 11.81 -0.71 -2.35
N HIS A 182 10.52 -0.40 -2.38
CA HIS A 182 9.51 -1.30 -1.79
C HIS A 182 9.24 -2.46 -2.73
N TRP A 183 9.44 -3.67 -2.24
CA TRP A 183 9.16 -4.91 -2.93
C TRP A 183 7.94 -5.55 -2.29
N THR A 184 6.91 -5.83 -3.07
CA THR A 184 5.76 -6.63 -2.64
C THR A 184 5.64 -7.83 -3.55
N LEU A 185 6.00 -9.02 -3.06
CA LEU A 185 5.70 -10.25 -3.80
C LEU A 185 4.26 -10.65 -3.52
N ALA A 186 3.47 -10.80 -4.58
CA ALA A 186 2.03 -11.08 -4.51
C ALA A 186 1.69 -12.45 -5.10
N SER A 187 0.73 -13.11 -4.47
CA SER A 187 0.18 -14.41 -4.83
C SER A 187 -1.32 -14.37 -4.56
N ASN A 188 -2.13 -15.11 -5.32
CA ASN A 188 -3.56 -15.24 -5.01
C ASN A 188 -3.83 -16.15 -3.80
N SER A 189 -2.86 -16.96 -3.37
CA SER A 189 -3.04 -17.98 -2.32
C SER A 189 -2.16 -17.82 -1.08
N HIS A 190 -1.11 -17.01 -1.16
CA HIS A 190 -0.16 -16.79 -0.07
C HIS A 190 -0.18 -15.34 0.41
N THR A 191 0.25 -15.12 1.65
CA THR A 191 0.43 -13.78 2.19
C THR A 191 1.50 -13.01 1.40
N PRO A 192 1.32 -11.69 1.21
CA PRO A 192 2.29 -10.91 0.47
C PRO A 192 3.59 -10.76 1.28
N VAL A 193 4.73 -10.94 0.62
CA VAL A 193 6.04 -10.64 1.21
C VAL A 193 6.37 -9.19 0.91
N ARG A 194 6.54 -8.38 1.95
CA ARG A 194 6.88 -6.95 1.83
C ARG A 194 8.30 -6.70 2.35
N PHE A 195 9.09 -5.96 1.59
CA PHE A 195 10.48 -5.65 1.93
C PHE A 195 10.88 -4.27 1.40
N TYR A 196 11.58 -3.48 2.20
CA TYR A 196 12.19 -2.22 1.76
C TYR A 196 13.72 -2.37 1.72
N GLY A 197 14.31 -2.21 0.54
CA GLY A 197 15.76 -2.33 0.35
C GLY A 197 16.17 -2.55 -1.11
N THR A 198 17.44 -2.89 -1.33
CA THR A 198 17.95 -3.19 -2.68
C THR A 198 17.61 -4.62 -3.10
N TYR A 199 17.69 -4.91 -4.41
CA TYR A 199 17.48 -6.26 -4.92
C TYR A 199 18.42 -7.29 -4.27
N ASN A 200 19.70 -6.95 -4.11
CA ASN A 200 20.67 -7.84 -3.47
C ASN A 200 20.30 -8.14 -2.01
N GLN A 201 19.80 -7.14 -1.27
CA GLN A 201 19.32 -7.36 0.09
C GLN A 201 18.10 -8.30 0.10
N LEU A 202 17.11 -8.08 -0.77
CA LEU A 202 15.95 -8.98 -0.92
C LEU A 202 16.39 -10.43 -1.18
N MET A 203 17.36 -10.62 -2.08
CA MET A 203 17.87 -11.94 -2.43
C MET A 203 18.65 -12.62 -1.30
N ASN A 204 19.12 -11.88 -0.30
CA ASN A 204 19.82 -12.42 0.87
C ASN A 204 18.91 -12.63 2.10
N GLN A 205 17.72 -12.03 2.12
CA GLN A 205 16.75 -12.22 3.22
C GLN A 205 15.97 -13.53 3.10
N HIS A 206 15.56 -14.10 4.22
CA HIS A 206 14.71 -15.30 4.24
C HIS A 206 13.33 -14.90 4.73
N PHE A 207 12.33 -14.98 3.85
CA PHE A 207 10.93 -14.79 4.21
C PHE A 207 10.19 -16.11 4.08
N VAL A 208 9.36 -16.43 5.06
CA VAL A 208 8.48 -17.60 5.01
C VAL A 208 7.23 -17.20 4.25
N SER A 209 6.94 -17.91 3.16
CA SER A 209 5.71 -17.72 2.40
C SER A 209 4.62 -18.58 3.03
N GLU A 210 3.66 -17.94 3.68
CA GLU A 210 2.57 -18.64 4.36
C GLU A 210 1.30 -18.58 3.52
N PRO A 211 0.49 -19.65 3.50
CA PRO A 211 -0.85 -19.58 2.95
C PRO A 211 -1.68 -18.45 3.55
N ALA A 212 -2.40 -17.69 2.72
CA ALA A 212 -3.35 -16.69 3.20
C ALA A 212 -4.55 -17.35 3.89
N VAL A 213 -4.90 -18.56 3.44
CA VAL A 213 -6.00 -19.39 3.94
C VAL A 213 -5.52 -20.83 4.09
N GLU A 214 -5.88 -21.46 5.21
CA GLU A 214 -5.57 -22.86 5.51
C GLU A 214 -6.87 -23.63 5.81
N GLY A 215 -6.98 -24.85 5.31
CA GLY A 215 -8.14 -25.73 5.53
C GLY A 215 -8.87 -26.09 4.25
N SER A 216 -10.17 -26.32 4.36
CA SER A 216 -11.05 -26.80 3.28
C SER A 216 -12.31 -25.96 3.17
N CYS A 217 -13.10 -26.21 2.11
CA CYS A 217 -14.39 -25.56 1.88
C CYS A 217 -15.32 -25.56 3.12
N GLY A 218 -15.35 -26.65 3.89
CA GLY A 218 -16.23 -26.78 5.06
C GLY A 218 -15.74 -26.02 6.29
N GLN A 219 -14.42 -25.91 6.46
CA GLN A 219 -13.79 -25.23 7.58
C GLN A 219 -12.39 -24.77 7.18
N PHE A 220 -12.15 -23.46 7.31
CA PHE A 220 -10.86 -22.84 7.03
C PHE A 220 -10.58 -21.72 8.03
N SER A 221 -9.29 -21.39 8.18
CA SER A 221 -8.79 -20.21 8.90
C SER A 221 -8.05 -19.30 7.93
N HIS A 222 -7.88 -18.03 8.29
CA HIS A 222 -7.18 -17.06 7.46
C HIS A 222 -6.15 -16.26 8.26
N ARG A 223 -5.10 -15.79 7.57
CA ARG A 223 -4.04 -14.96 8.15
C ARG A 223 -4.18 -13.47 7.79
N LEU A 224 -5.33 -13.08 7.24
CA LEU A 224 -5.62 -11.69 6.86
C LEU A 224 -6.04 -10.86 8.08
N ASP A 225 -5.42 -9.69 8.24
CA ASP A 225 -5.66 -8.78 9.37
C ASP A 225 -6.41 -7.49 9.01
N ASP A 226 -6.63 -7.24 7.73
CA ASP A 226 -7.27 -6.03 7.22
C ASP A 226 -8.81 -6.16 7.24
N PHE A 227 -9.47 -5.32 8.04
CA PHE A 227 -10.92 -5.35 8.21
C PHE A 227 -11.69 -5.13 6.91
N ASP A 228 -11.22 -4.24 6.02
CA ASP A 228 -11.92 -3.96 4.77
C ASP A 228 -11.88 -5.18 3.84
N ILE A 229 -10.76 -5.91 3.88
CA ILE A 229 -10.62 -7.18 3.16
C ILE A 229 -11.54 -8.22 3.76
N LEU A 230 -11.54 -8.39 5.09
CA LEU A 230 -12.38 -9.41 5.76
C LEU A 230 -13.86 -9.26 5.45
N HIS A 231 -14.35 -8.03 5.22
CA HIS A 231 -15.75 -7.79 4.88
C HIS A 231 -16.07 -8.03 3.40
N ARG A 232 -15.07 -7.98 2.52
CA ARG A 232 -15.27 -8.00 1.06
C ARG A 232 -14.71 -9.24 0.40
N ALA A 233 -14.03 -10.11 1.15
CA ALA A 233 -13.28 -11.21 0.58
C ALA A 233 -14.04 -12.54 0.63
N SER A 234 -13.80 -13.35 -0.39
CA SER A 234 -14.24 -14.74 -0.50
C SER A 234 -13.05 -15.62 -0.82
N VAL A 235 -13.11 -16.89 -0.44
CA VAL A 235 -12.10 -17.91 -0.69
C VAL A 235 -12.66 -18.90 -1.69
N PHE A 236 -11.94 -19.07 -2.79
CA PHE A 236 -12.21 -20.07 -3.82
C PHE A 236 -11.44 -21.36 -3.50
N PHE A 237 -12.16 -22.46 -3.34
CA PHE A 237 -11.58 -23.80 -3.17
C PHE A 237 -11.65 -24.59 -4.46
N ASP A 238 -12.80 -24.54 -5.14
CA ASP A 238 -13.06 -25.16 -6.43
C ASP A 238 -14.31 -24.52 -7.07
N THR A 239 -14.69 -24.98 -8.26
CA THR A 239 -15.86 -24.46 -9.00
C THR A 239 -17.21 -24.64 -8.29
N SER A 240 -17.31 -25.58 -7.33
CA SER A 240 -18.50 -25.84 -6.54
C SER A 240 -18.50 -25.11 -5.19
N CYS A 241 -17.33 -24.63 -4.74
CA CYS A 241 -17.16 -24.02 -3.44
C CYS A 241 -16.38 -22.71 -3.44
N MET A 242 -17.13 -21.64 -3.18
CA MET A 242 -16.62 -20.32 -2.82
C MET A 242 -17.27 -19.87 -1.51
N GLN A 243 -16.46 -19.64 -0.47
CA GLN A 243 -16.95 -19.24 0.85
C GLN A 243 -16.54 -17.81 1.16
N ARG A 244 -17.44 -17.00 1.74
CA ARG A 244 -17.05 -15.69 2.25
C ARG A 244 -16.11 -15.83 3.44
N LEU A 245 -15.12 -14.96 3.54
CA LEU A 245 -14.34 -14.80 4.76
C LEU A 245 -15.30 -14.34 5.86
N LYS A 246 -15.44 -15.17 6.89
CA LYS A 246 -16.15 -14.79 8.11
C LYS A 246 -15.15 -14.09 9.01
N GLN A 247 -15.53 -12.95 9.57
CA GLN A 247 -14.75 -12.30 10.61
C GLN A 247 -14.65 -13.28 11.80
N ASP A 248 -13.44 -13.74 12.14
CA ASP A 248 -13.20 -14.57 13.32
C ASP A 248 -13.81 -13.87 14.56
N GLU A 249 -14.84 -14.47 15.15
CA GLU A 249 -15.50 -13.94 16.36
C GLU A 249 -14.53 -13.85 17.55
N ILE A 250 -13.40 -14.55 17.49
CA ILE A 250 -12.34 -14.57 18.50
C ILE A 250 -11.65 -13.19 18.60
N LYS A 251 -11.54 -12.42 17.51
CA LYS A 251 -10.97 -11.05 17.56
C LYS A 251 -11.96 -10.01 18.11
N LYS A 252 -13.27 -10.31 18.16
CA LYS A 252 -14.25 -9.41 18.82
C LYS A 252 -13.99 -9.32 20.32
N SER A 253 -13.64 -10.43 20.99
CA SER A 253 -13.46 -10.44 22.45
C SER A 253 -12.31 -9.52 22.90
N TRP A 254 -11.18 -9.57 22.18
CA TRP A 254 -10.00 -8.76 22.51
C TRP A 254 -10.21 -7.26 22.25
N VAL A 255 -10.95 -6.91 21.20
CA VAL A 255 -11.32 -5.52 20.89
C VAL A 255 -12.37 -4.98 21.87
N THR A 256 -13.33 -5.81 22.29
CA THR A 256 -14.26 -5.42 23.35
C THR A 256 -13.56 -5.24 24.69
N GLU A 257 -12.60 -6.10 25.03
CA GLU A 257 -11.84 -6.02 26.28
C GLU A 257 -10.96 -4.77 26.34
N LYS A 258 -10.34 -4.39 25.21
CA LYS A 258 -9.59 -3.13 25.09
C LYS A 258 -10.47 -1.89 25.09
N LYS A 259 -11.65 -1.92 24.47
CA LYS A 259 -12.61 -0.80 24.54
C LYS A 259 -13.03 -0.53 25.98
N THR A 260 -13.29 -1.58 26.77
CA THR A 260 -13.63 -1.46 28.19
C THR A 260 -12.51 -0.79 28.98
N TRP A 261 -11.25 -1.18 28.75
CA TRP A 261 -10.09 -0.50 29.36
C TRP A 261 -9.96 0.96 28.95
N LEU A 262 -10.25 1.29 27.69
CA LEU A 262 -10.19 2.66 27.19
C LEU A 262 -11.29 3.55 27.82
N TYR A 263 -12.49 3.01 28.03
CA TYR A 263 -13.56 3.70 28.76
C TYR A 263 -13.23 3.87 30.24
N ILE A 264 -12.65 2.86 30.89
CA ILE A 264 -12.23 2.93 32.29
C ILE A 264 -11.10 3.96 32.47
N ALA A 265 -10.09 3.93 31.61
CA ALA A 265 -8.99 4.88 31.63
C ALA A 265 -9.47 6.32 31.31
N GLY A 266 -10.38 6.47 30.35
CA GLY A 266 -11.03 7.74 30.03
C GLY A 266 -11.85 8.30 31.20
N ALA A 267 -12.61 7.45 31.89
CA ALA A 267 -13.37 7.83 33.08
C ALA A 267 -12.47 8.23 34.26
N MET A 268 -11.35 7.53 34.47
CA MET A 268 -10.35 7.91 35.48
C MET A 268 -9.65 9.23 35.15
N ALA A 269 -9.33 9.48 33.87
CA ALA A 269 -8.72 10.73 33.44
C ALA A 269 -9.69 11.92 33.60
N LEU A 270 -10.96 11.74 33.24
CA LEU A 270 -12.01 12.75 33.44
C LEU A 270 -12.31 12.96 34.94
N GLY A 271 -12.37 11.90 35.74
CA GLY A 271 -12.51 12.01 37.20
C GLY A 271 -11.32 12.71 37.86
N GLY A 272 -10.10 12.44 37.39
CA GLY A 272 -8.88 13.11 37.83
C GLY A 272 -8.82 14.59 37.42
N LEU A 273 -9.31 14.94 36.22
CA LEU A 273 -9.45 16.32 35.78
C LEU A 273 -10.49 17.09 36.61
N VAL A 274 -11.63 16.48 36.93
CA VAL A 274 -12.65 17.10 37.78
C VAL A 274 -12.15 17.29 39.22
N TYR A 275 -11.37 16.34 39.76
CA TYR A 275 -10.76 16.49 41.09
C TYR A 275 -9.65 17.56 41.10
N SER A 276 -8.86 17.66 40.02
CA SER A 276 -7.79 18.67 39.85
C SER A 276 -8.31 20.09 39.63
N LEU A 277 -9.53 20.24 39.09
CA LEU A 277 -10.18 21.53 38.85
C LEU A 277 -11.09 22.00 39.99
N LYS A 278 -11.29 21.19 41.04
CA LYS A 278 -12.19 21.52 42.15
C LYS A 278 -11.81 22.82 42.89
N ASP A 279 -10.52 23.19 42.85
CA ASP A 279 -9.99 24.39 43.51
C ASP A 279 -9.51 25.48 42.53
N LYS A 280 -9.86 25.39 41.24
CA LYS A 280 -9.51 26.42 40.25
C LYS A 280 -10.76 27.05 39.65
N GLU A 281 -10.91 28.35 39.88
CA GLU A 281 -11.97 29.17 39.29
C GLU A 281 -11.77 29.25 37.77
N VAL A 282 -12.58 28.49 37.02
CA VAL A 282 -12.57 28.54 35.55
C VAL A 282 -13.53 29.64 35.11
N THR A 283 -12.98 30.79 34.74
CA THR A 283 -13.74 31.86 34.08
C THR A 283 -13.90 31.54 32.60
N VAL A 284 -15.09 31.09 32.19
CA VAL A 284 -15.44 30.89 30.78
C VAL A 284 -15.96 32.21 30.21
N ASN A 285 -15.10 32.93 29.50
CA ASN A 285 -15.50 34.13 28.75
C ASN A 285 -16.24 33.71 27.48
N THR A 286 -17.56 33.79 27.51
CA THR A 286 -18.41 33.64 26.32
C THR A 286 -18.64 35.02 25.70
N LEU A 287 -17.77 35.39 24.76
CA LEU A 287 -18.06 36.48 23.83
C LEU A 287 -18.10 35.92 22.42
N LEU A 288 -19.30 35.54 21.99
CA LEU A 288 -19.74 35.51 20.59
C LEU A 288 -21.27 35.70 20.62
N LYS A 289 -21.71 36.83 20.04
CA LYS A 289 -23.10 37.20 19.82
C LYS A 289 -23.79 36.25 18.85
#